data_AF-A0A672G6U1-F1
#
_entry.id   AF-A0A672G6U1-F1
#
_cell.length_a   1.000
_cell.length_b   1.000
_cell.length_c   1.000
_cell.angle_alpha   90.00
_cell.angle_beta   90.00
_cell.angle_gamma   90.00
#
_symmetry.space_group_name_H-M   'P 1'
#
loop_
_entity.id
_entity.type
_entity.pdbx_description
1 polymer ?
#
loop_
_entity_poly.entity_id
_entity_poly.type
_entity_poly.pdbx_seq_one_letter_code
_entity_poly.pdbx_strand_id
1 'polypeptide(L)'
;MKFWVFFLNFHRVRARRHEQTAVKKGGVCPLPPTWPPPPHSEQERPAEAMQLAGILLLLVPLLGPAADAQYEKYSFRSFPLRDVVPLDSAYGHALEQYAAQNWAESVKFLELSLRLHRLLRDSEAFCGRNCSSASRGDDGGGGAPADSSLRVVRHILLRAACLRRCKADFPVFKLAYPRRDLLESFEQRVPYRYLQYAYYQLNNVEKAVAAAHTFLKKNPKDPHLLKNMNYYKSLFEVEDYLIDHEEQPYEGVFVKSVMLYNSGDFSSSARIMEQTVALYMEVYGLCSAGCEGAHEILEFKDFYPTLADLYADVLRCKVKCEEQLTPSVGGFFVEKFVATMYHYLQFSYYKLNDAKNAAPCAASYILFDPTDQVMQQNVAYYRFYREQWGLKDVDFQPRPEALRYFNQTTKQKEMLEFALNYLQTDDEDVVSPEELGATRSGHPDAEFEGMGDYEESFLSDWWQEPRTKWDTGEVEN
;
A
#
# COMPACT_ATOMS: atom_id res chain seq x y z
N MET A 1 -2.20 -12.57 -18.81
CA MET A 1 -1.72 -13.51 -17.77
C MET A 1 -0.40 -14.22 -18.16
N LYS A 2 0.65 -13.47 -18.54
CA LYS A 2 2.02 -13.98 -18.77
C LYS A 2 2.96 -13.73 -17.56
N PHE A 3 2.39 -13.32 -16.42
CA PHE A 3 3.12 -12.60 -15.36
C PHE A 3 3.82 -13.48 -14.30
N TRP A 4 3.56 -14.79 -14.23
CA TRP A 4 4.03 -15.63 -13.11
C TRP A 4 5.07 -16.71 -13.48
N VAL A 5 5.46 -16.82 -14.75
CA VAL A 5 6.49 -17.80 -15.18
C VAL A 5 7.89 -17.40 -14.69
N PHE A 6 8.14 -16.13 -14.35
CA PHE A 6 9.44 -15.67 -13.88
C PHE A 6 9.75 -16.05 -12.42
N PHE A 7 8.75 -16.15 -11.53
CA PHE A 7 8.99 -16.47 -10.11
C PHE A 7 9.32 -17.96 -9.89
N LEU A 8 8.77 -18.85 -10.73
CA LEU A 8 9.05 -20.30 -10.68
C LEU A 8 10.48 -20.67 -11.11
N ASN A 9 11.19 -19.80 -11.83
CA ASN A 9 12.57 -20.07 -12.23
C ASN A 9 13.60 -19.77 -11.11
N PHE A 10 13.25 -18.97 -10.10
CA PHE A 10 14.20 -18.60 -9.04
C PHE A 10 14.40 -19.69 -7.98
N HIS A 11 13.39 -20.56 -7.75
CA HIS A 11 13.51 -21.71 -6.84
C HIS A 11 13.76 -23.07 -7.53
N ARG A 12 13.85 -23.11 -8.86
CA ARG A 12 14.12 -24.36 -9.62
C ARG A 12 15.60 -24.65 -9.92
N VAL A 13 16.52 -23.75 -9.58
CA VAL A 13 17.96 -23.92 -9.86
C VAL A 13 18.63 -24.99 -8.97
N ARG A 14 17.97 -25.45 -7.88
CA ARG A 14 18.49 -26.54 -7.04
C ARG A 14 18.05 -27.96 -7.45
N ALA A 15 17.24 -28.12 -8.50
CA ALA A 15 16.81 -29.45 -8.94
C ALA A 15 16.60 -29.54 -10.46
N ARG A 16 17.70 -29.78 -11.19
CA ARG A 16 17.83 -30.63 -12.39
C ARG A 16 19.03 -30.18 -13.22
N ARG A 17 20.20 -30.66 -12.85
CA ARG A 17 21.32 -30.85 -13.77
C ARG A 17 21.11 -32.23 -14.38
N HIS A 18 20.74 -32.26 -15.66
CA HIS A 18 20.66 -33.36 -16.64
C HIS A 18 19.38 -33.22 -17.47
N GLU A 19 19.55 -32.67 -18.68
CA GLU A 19 19.27 -33.32 -19.97
C GLU A 19 18.83 -32.26 -21.00
N GLN A 20 19.56 -32.21 -22.12
CA GLN A 20 19.45 -31.24 -23.20
C GLN A 20 18.51 -31.73 -24.32
N THR A 21 18.14 -30.78 -25.19
CA THR A 21 17.61 -30.90 -26.58
C THR A 21 16.10 -31.21 -26.69
N ALA A 22 15.28 -30.71 -27.63
CA ALA A 22 15.46 -30.12 -28.95
C ALA A 22 14.15 -29.44 -29.49
N VAL A 23 14.34 -28.41 -30.34
CA VAL A 23 13.63 -28.09 -31.61
C VAL A 23 12.29 -27.32 -31.67
N LYS A 24 12.29 -26.36 -32.61
CA LYS A 24 11.28 -25.41 -33.12
C LYS A 24 10.17 -26.04 -34.00
N LYS A 25 8.98 -25.39 -33.99
CA LYS A 25 8.04 -25.01 -35.10
C LYS A 25 6.66 -24.73 -34.43
N GLY A 26 5.97 -23.61 -34.59
CA GLY A 26 5.40 -23.02 -35.81
C GLY A 26 3.91 -23.40 -35.91
N GLY A 27 2.98 -22.46 -35.65
CA GLY A 27 1.55 -22.61 -35.98
C GLY A 27 0.52 -22.22 -34.90
N VAL A 28 -0.21 -21.13 -35.17
CA VAL A 28 -1.62 -20.81 -34.85
C VAL A 28 -2.16 -21.15 -33.44
N CYS A 29 -2.51 -20.10 -32.69
CA CYS A 29 -3.23 -20.17 -31.41
C CYS A 29 -4.68 -20.67 -31.57
N PRO A 30 -5.15 -21.63 -30.77
CA PRO A 30 -6.58 -21.86 -30.55
C PRO A 30 -7.12 -21.00 -29.40
N LEU A 31 -8.41 -20.66 -29.51
CA LEU A 31 -9.28 -20.00 -28.53
C LEU A 31 -9.45 -20.82 -27.21
N PRO A 32 -9.92 -20.22 -26.10
CA PRO A 32 -9.69 -20.71 -24.74
C PRO A 32 -10.64 -21.85 -24.33
N PRO A 33 -10.23 -22.70 -23.36
CA PRO A 33 -11.05 -23.84 -22.95
C PRO A 33 -12.21 -23.40 -22.04
N THR A 34 -13.38 -23.91 -22.36
CA THR A 34 -14.49 -24.13 -21.43
C THR A 34 -14.04 -25.05 -20.29
N TRP A 35 -14.49 -24.78 -19.07
CA TRP A 35 -14.13 -25.56 -17.88
C TRP A 35 -14.67 -27.00 -18.01
N PRO A 36 -13.85 -28.05 -17.81
CA PRO A 36 -14.34 -29.42 -17.80
C PRO A 36 -15.13 -29.71 -16.50
N PRO A 37 -16.13 -30.61 -16.55
CA PRO A 37 -16.87 -31.04 -15.36
C PRO A 37 -16.00 -31.85 -14.39
N PRO A 38 -16.35 -31.90 -13.09
CA PRO A 38 -15.62 -32.66 -12.08
C PRO A 38 -15.73 -34.18 -12.32
N PRO A 39 -14.76 -34.98 -11.82
CA PRO A 39 -14.85 -36.43 -11.89
C PRO A 39 -16.00 -36.96 -11.00
N HIS A 40 -16.71 -37.96 -11.51
CA HIS A 40 -17.75 -38.66 -10.77
C HIS A 40 -17.16 -39.43 -9.58
N SER A 41 -17.82 -39.29 -8.43
CA SER A 41 -17.56 -40.03 -7.20
C SER A 41 -17.94 -41.50 -7.37
N GLU A 42 -16.96 -42.41 -7.26
CA GLU A 42 -17.24 -43.81 -6.95
C GLU A 42 -17.52 -43.95 -5.45
N GLN A 43 -18.57 -44.71 -5.17
CA GLN A 43 -19.18 -44.91 -3.88
C GLN A 43 -18.72 -46.24 -3.30
N GLU A 44 -18.01 -46.21 -2.17
CA GLU A 44 -17.78 -47.40 -1.35
C GLU A 44 -18.36 -47.23 0.06
N ARG A 45 -18.94 -48.34 0.54
CA ARG A 45 -19.78 -48.52 1.74
C ARG A 45 -18.94 -48.72 3.02
N PRO A 46 -19.56 -48.61 4.22
CA PRO A 46 -18.83 -48.51 5.49
C PRO A 46 -18.53 -49.87 6.14
N ALA A 47 -17.51 -49.90 6.99
CA ALA A 47 -17.27 -50.98 7.95
C ALA A 47 -16.84 -50.40 9.32
N GLU A 48 -17.17 -51.14 10.36
CA GLU A 48 -17.39 -50.72 11.76
C GLU A 48 -16.14 -50.55 12.64
N ALA A 49 -16.35 -49.79 13.71
CA ALA A 49 -15.74 -49.75 15.06
C ALA A 49 -14.49 -50.58 15.42
N MET A 50 -13.48 -49.93 16.05
CA MET A 50 -12.98 -50.26 17.42
C MET A 50 -11.95 -49.23 17.96
N GLN A 51 -12.27 -48.64 19.13
CA GLN A 51 -11.46 -48.22 20.30
C GLN A 51 -10.04 -47.60 20.24
N LEU A 52 -9.97 -46.37 20.82
CA LEU A 52 -9.09 -45.86 21.89
C LEU A 52 -7.60 -46.27 21.98
N ALA A 53 -6.72 -45.28 21.81
CA ALA A 53 -5.55 -45.03 22.66
C ALA A 53 -5.08 -43.59 22.46
N GLY A 54 -4.94 -42.83 23.54
CA GLY A 54 -4.47 -41.44 23.50
C GLY A 54 -2.96 -41.36 23.54
N ILE A 55 -2.39 -40.39 22.82
CA ILE A 55 -1.02 -39.90 23.05
C ILE A 55 -1.01 -38.38 22.96
N LEU A 56 -0.32 -37.85 23.97
CA LEU A 56 -0.20 -36.49 24.46
C LEU A 56 0.47 -35.52 23.47
N LEU A 57 -0.05 -34.29 23.45
CA LEU A 57 0.54 -33.09 22.85
C LEU A 57 2.02 -32.90 23.24
N LEU A 58 2.89 -32.77 22.23
CA LEU A 58 4.14 -32.03 22.33
C LEU A 58 4.27 -31.12 21.11
N LEU A 59 3.69 -29.91 21.23
CA LEU A 59 3.95 -28.78 20.35
C LEU A 59 5.37 -28.26 20.64
N VAL A 60 6.35 -28.73 19.87
CA VAL A 60 7.66 -28.07 19.78
C VAL A 60 7.53 -26.97 18.73
N PRO A 61 7.74 -25.68 19.06
CA PRO A 61 7.88 -24.68 18.03
C PRO A 61 9.27 -24.85 17.40
N LEU A 62 9.32 -25.31 16.14
CA LEU A 62 10.49 -25.12 15.28
C LEU A 62 10.59 -23.63 14.95
N LEU A 63 11.16 -22.85 15.88
CA LEU A 63 11.72 -21.54 15.60
C LEU A 63 13.08 -21.79 14.91
N GLY A 64 13.08 -21.73 13.58
CA GLY A 64 14.30 -21.41 12.85
C GLY A 64 14.78 -20.01 13.26
N PRO A 65 16.07 -19.67 13.08
CA PRO A 65 16.57 -18.37 13.46
C PRO A 65 15.85 -17.33 12.60
N ALA A 66 15.05 -16.47 13.25
CA ALA A 66 14.65 -15.22 12.63
C ALA A 66 15.95 -14.42 12.45
N ALA A 67 16.23 -13.97 11.23
CA ALA A 67 17.17 -12.88 11.05
C ALA A 67 16.59 -11.69 11.81
N ASP A 68 17.22 -11.29 12.92
CA ASP A 68 16.76 -10.18 13.76
C ASP A 68 16.49 -8.98 12.86
N ALA A 69 15.22 -8.61 12.69
CA ALA A 69 14.88 -7.40 11.96
C ALA A 69 15.46 -6.21 12.74
N GLN A 70 16.01 -5.22 12.03
CA GLN A 70 16.74 -4.06 12.61
C GLN A 70 15.98 -3.27 13.71
N TYR A 71 14.68 -3.53 13.90
CA TYR A 71 13.82 -2.85 14.86
C TYR A 71 13.10 -3.78 15.86
N GLU A 72 13.56 -5.01 16.10
CA GLU A 72 12.88 -5.98 17.01
C GLU A 72 12.61 -5.47 18.44
N LYS A 73 13.32 -4.45 18.91
CA LYS A 73 13.10 -3.82 20.23
C LYS A 73 12.10 -2.66 20.21
N TYR A 74 11.43 -2.41 19.08
CA TYR A 74 10.46 -1.34 18.96
C TYR A 74 9.16 -1.66 19.69
N SER A 75 8.69 -0.73 20.51
CA SER A 75 7.36 -0.73 21.10
C SER A 75 6.94 0.71 21.31
N PHE A 76 5.83 1.12 20.69
CA PHE A 76 5.30 2.47 20.84
C PHE A 76 4.87 2.79 22.28
N ARG A 77 4.56 1.76 23.09
CA ARG A 77 4.23 1.91 24.51
C ARG A 77 5.45 2.12 25.41
N SER A 78 6.62 1.67 24.99
CA SER A 78 7.86 1.73 25.77
C SER A 78 8.99 2.35 24.96
N PHE A 79 8.66 3.38 24.17
CA PHE A 79 9.65 4.10 23.36
C PHE A 79 10.62 4.87 24.28
N PRO A 80 11.95 4.80 24.05
CA PRO A 80 12.91 5.48 24.90
C PRO A 80 12.70 7.00 24.91
N LEU A 81 12.38 7.57 26.08
CA LEU A 81 12.09 9.01 26.22
C LEU A 81 13.23 9.92 25.73
N ARG A 82 14.48 9.49 25.89
CA ARG A 82 15.67 10.22 25.41
C ARG A 82 15.77 10.32 23.88
N ASP A 83 15.10 9.41 23.18
CA ASP A 83 15.07 9.36 21.72
C ASP A 83 13.87 10.16 21.17
N VAL A 84 12.97 10.67 22.02
CA VAL A 84 11.78 11.43 21.60
C VAL A 84 12.18 12.88 21.29
N VAL A 85 12.34 13.16 20.00
CA VAL A 85 12.64 14.49 19.45
C VAL A 85 11.74 14.79 18.25
N PRO A 86 11.55 16.05 17.83
CA PRO A 86 10.77 16.37 16.63
C PRO A 86 11.31 15.64 15.40
N LEU A 87 10.39 15.08 14.59
CA LEU A 87 10.76 14.28 13.41
C LEU A 87 11.56 15.12 12.40
N ASP A 88 11.11 16.36 12.14
CA ASP A 88 11.79 17.32 11.26
C ASP A 88 13.23 17.58 11.70
N SER A 89 13.46 17.77 13.00
CA SER A 89 14.80 18.02 13.54
C SER A 89 15.70 16.79 13.39
N ALA A 90 15.20 15.59 13.70
CA ALA A 90 15.98 14.36 13.57
C ALA A 90 16.35 14.08 12.11
N TYR A 91 15.38 14.18 11.19
CA TYR A 91 15.61 13.92 9.78
C TYR A 91 16.47 15.00 9.12
N GLY A 92 16.21 16.28 9.42
CA GLY A 92 17.01 17.41 8.93
C GLY A 92 18.48 17.28 9.34
N HIS A 93 18.74 16.99 10.62
CA HIS A 93 20.11 16.73 11.09
C HIS A 93 20.76 15.53 10.38
N ALA A 94 20.00 14.46 10.13
CA ALA A 94 20.51 13.30 9.41
C ALA A 94 20.97 13.65 7.98
N LEU A 95 20.25 14.55 7.30
CA LEU A 95 20.58 15.03 5.95
C LEU A 95 21.76 16.00 5.95
N GLU A 96 21.89 16.86 6.96
CA GLU A 96 23.08 17.70 7.15
C GLU A 96 24.35 16.84 7.30
N GLN A 97 24.29 15.81 8.14
CA GLN A 97 25.40 14.86 8.31
C GLN A 97 25.66 14.06 7.02
N TYR A 98 24.61 13.72 6.27
CA TYR A 98 24.75 13.07 4.97
C TYR A 98 25.51 13.96 3.97
N ALA A 99 25.13 15.24 3.88
CA ALA A 99 25.79 16.22 3.01
C ALA A 99 27.25 16.46 3.43
N ALA A 100 27.54 16.43 4.73
CA ALA A 100 28.88 16.51 5.29
C ALA A 100 29.69 15.20 5.17
N GLN A 101 29.14 14.15 4.56
CA GLN A 101 29.74 12.81 4.44
C GLN A 101 30.08 12.14 5.78
N ASN A 102 29.42 12.56 6.86
CA ASN A 102 29.51 11.91 8.16
C ASN A 102 28.50 10.74 8.22
N TRP A 103 28.83 9.65 7.51
CA TRP A 103 27.92 8.54 7.26
C TRP A 103 27.40 7.88 8.54
N ALA A 104 28.25 7.72 9.56
CA ALA A 104 27.87 7.05 10.81
C ALA A 104 26.80 7.83 11.57
N GLU A 105 26.95 9.15 11.71
CA GLU A 105 25.96 9.98 12.40
C GLU A 105 24.69 10.14 11.56
N SER A 106 24.83 10.26 10.23
CA SER A 106 23.69 10.29 9.31
C SER A 106 22.83 9.03 9.44
N VAL A 107 23.43 7.84 9.42
CA VAL A 107 22.72 6.56 9.62
C VAL A 107 21.97 6.54 10.94
N LYS A 108 22.64 6.93 12.05
CA LYS A 108 22.04 6.95 13.38
C LYS A 108 20.78 7.81 13.45
N PHE A 109 20.80 9.00 12.85
CA PHE A 109 19.64 9.89 12.84
C PHE A 109 18.58 9.50 11.80
N LEU A 110 18.96 8.91 10.67
CA LEU A 110 18.01 8.32 9.71
C LEU A 110 17.22 7.17 10.37
N GLU A 111 17.90 6.24 11.05
CA GLU A 111 17.24 5.17 11.81
C GLU A 111 16.35 5.71 12.94
N LEU A 112 16.81 6.75 13.65
CA LEU A 112 16.01 7.42 14.68
C LEU A 112 14.73 8.03 14.10
N SER A 113 14.85 8.78 13.00
CA SER A 113 13.70 9.41 12.34
C SER A 113 12.67 8.39 11.84
N LEU A 114 13.11 7.24 11.29
CA LEU A 114 12.21 6.12 10.94
C LEU A 114 11.45 5.59 12.15
N ARG A 115 12.13 5.40 13.29
CA ARG A 115 11.50 4.96 14.54
C ARG A 115 10.51 5.99 15.08
N LEU A 116 10.81 7.30 14.98
CA LEU A 116 9.92 8.39 15.39
C LEU A 116 8.67 8.48 14.49
N HIS A 117 8.84 8.33 13.18
CA HIS A 117 7.72 8.29 12.25
C HIS A 117 6.79 7.10 12.55
N ARG A 118 7.36 5.92 12.81
CA ARG A 118 6.59 4.73 13.22
C ARG A 118 5.87 4.94 14.55
N LEU A 119 6.54 5.55 15.54
CA LEU A 119 5.96 5.90 16.83
C LEU A 119 4.73 6.81 16.66
N LEU A 120 4.83 7.86 15.83
CA LEU A 120 3.72 8.77 15.55
C LEU A 120 2.55 8.00 14.93
N ARG A 121 2.78 7.32 13.81
CA ARG A 121 1.77 6.57 13.05
C ARG A 121 1.04 5.54 13.92
N ASP A 122 1.78 4.73 14.67
CA ASP A 122 1.19 3.66 15.47
C ASP A 122 0.41 4.23 16.68
N SER A 123 0.88 5.35 17.26
CA SER A 123 0.17 6.03 18.35
C SER A 123 -1.15 6.66 17.86
N GLU A 124 -1.16 7.21 16.66
CA GLU A 124 -2.38 7.77 16.04
C GLU A 124 -3.39 6.69 15.71
N ALA A 125 -2.96 5.60 15.06
CA ALA A 125 -3.80 4.46 14.78
C ALA A 125 -4.39 3.84 16.06
N PHE A 126 -3.58 3.72 17.12
CA PHE A 126 -4.03 3.21 18.42
C PHE A 126 -5.14 4.08 19.03
N CYS A 127 -4.93 5.40 19.10
CA CYS A 127 -5.92 6.31 19.66
C CYS A 127 -7.18 6.41 18.78
N GLY A 128 -7.03 6.48 17.46
CA GLY A 128 -8.14 6.50 16.51
C GLY A 128 -9.02 5.25 16.61
N ARG A 129 -8.40 4.07 16.74
CA ARG A 129 -9.13 2.80 16.88
C ARG A 129 -9.85 2.71 18.22
N ASN A 130 -9.20 3.06 19.33
CA ASN A 130 -9.83 3.00 20.65
C ASN A 130 -10.96 4.02 20.83
N CYS A 131 -10.85 5.18 20.18
CA CYS A 131 -11.89 6.21 20.21
C CYS A 131 -12.96 6.02 19.12
N SER A 132 -12.85 4.98 18.28
CA SER A 132 -13.78 4.71 17.18
C SER A 132 -15.23 4.56 17.63
N SER A 133 -15.47 4.00 18.82
CA SER A 133 -16.79 3.72 19.39
C SER A 133 -17.20 4.64 20.54
N ALA A 134 -16.47 5.75 20.79
CA ALA A 134 -16.71 6.63 21.94
C ALA A 134 -18.13 7.21 22.02
N SER A 135 -18.92 7.16 20.94
CA SER A 135 -20.31 7.59 20.89
C SER A 135 -21.35 6.48 21.09
N ARG A 136 -20.96 5.19 21.15
CA ARG A 136 -21.90 4.06 21.24
C ARG A 136 -22.33 3.72 22.67
N GLY A 137 -21.68 4.30 23.68
CA GLY A 137 -21.83 3.92 25.09
C GLY A 137 -22.82 4.73 25.92
N ASP A 138 -23.47 5.75 25.36
CA ASP A 138 -24.22 6.74 26.14
C ASP A 138 -25.58 7.12 25.51
N ASP A 139 -26.28 6.11 24.97
CA ASP A 139 -27.71 6.19 24.60
C ASP A 139 -28.61 5.57 25.69
N GLY A 140 -28.11 5.53 26.95
CA GLY A 140 -28.77 4.90 28.09
C GLY A 140 -29.69 5.80 28.93
N GLY A 141 -29.90 7.08 28.57
CA GLY A 141 -30.80 7.92 29.35
C GLY A 141 -30.94 9.35 28.86
N GLY A 142 -32.12 9.68 28.32
CA GLY A 142 -32.60 11.05 28.20
C GLY A 142 -32.46 11.67 26.81
N GLY A 143 -33.51 11.53 25.99
CA GLY A 143 -33.83 12.41 24.86
C GLY A 143 -32.71 12.63 23.85
N ALA A 144 -32.57 11.73 22.87
CA ALA A 144 -31.80 12.04 21.67
C ALA A 144 -32.29 13.39 21.10
N PRO A 145 -31.40 14.35 20.79
CA PRO A 145 -31.79 15.58 20.13
C PRO A 145 -32.59 15.21 18.87
N ALA A 146 -33.80 15.75 18.73
CA ALA A 146 -34.61 15.54 17.52
C ALA A 146 -33.83 15.97 16.26
N ASP A 147 -32.97 16.98 16.42
CA ASP A 147 -32.10 17.52 15.38
C ASP A 147 -30.92 16.57 15.06
N SER A 148 -30.79 16.20 13.78
CA SER A 148 -29.68 15.39 13.27
C SER A 148 -28.34 16.12 13.34
N SER A 149 -28.31 17.45 13.24
CA SER A 149 -27.07 18.24 13.26
C SER A 149 -26.41 18.22 14.65
N LEU A 150 -27.19 18.43 15.70
CA LEU A 150 -26.71 18.38 17.10
C LEU A 150 -26.18 17.00 17.49
N ARG A 151 -26.73 15.92 16.90
CA ARG A 151 -26.21 14.55 17.09
C ARG A 151 -24.81 14.39 16.50
N VAL A 152 -24.57 14.91 15.30
CA VAL A 152 -23.23 14.90 14.67
C VAL A 152 -22.24 15.71 15.51
N VAL A 153 -22.62 16.90 15.96
CA VAL A 153 -21.76 17.74 16.80
C VAL A 153 -21.45 17.05 18.14
N ARG A 154 -22.44 16.42 18.80
CA ARG A 154 -22.20 15.62 20.03
C ARG A 154 -21.17 14.51 19.77
N HIS A 155 -21.30 13.78 18.66
CA HIS A 155 -20.36 12.73 18.28
C HIS A 155 -18.94 13.28 18.12
N ILE A 156 -18.77 14.41 17.42
CA ILE A 156 -17.46 15.06 17.24
C ILE A 156 -16.85 15.44 18.59
N LEU A 157 -17.62 16.05 19.49
CA LEU A 157 -17.14 16.47 20.81
C LEU A 157 -16.70 15.28 21.68
N LEU A 158 -17.50 14.20 21.71
CA LEU A 158 -17.15 12.98 22.45
C LEU A 158 -15.88 12.32 21.88
N ARG A 159 -15.77 12.24 20.56
CA ARG A 159 -14.59 11.69 19.89
C ARG A 159 -13.34 12.54 20.18
N ALA A 160 -13.46 13.86 20.09
CA ALA A 160 -12.36 14.78 20.39
C ALA A 160 -11.89 14.66 21.84
N ALA A 161 -12.81 14.56 22.80
CA ALA A 161 -12.48 14.36 24.22
C ALA A 161 -11.73 13.04 24.45
N CYS A 162 -12.17 11.95 23.81
CA CYS A 162 -11.49 10.65 23.86
C CYS A 162 -10.08 10.73 23.29
N LEU A 163 -9.93 11.30 22.08
CA LEU A 163 -8.64 11.43 21.41
C LEU A 163 -7.67 12.29 22.23
N ARG A 164 -8.13 13.40 22.81
CA ARG A 164 -7.30 14.24 23.69
C ARG A 164 -6.78 13.48 24.90
N ARG A 165 -7.64 12.68 25.55
CA ARG A 165 -7.23 11.86 26.69
C ARG A 165 -6.21 10.80 26.27
N CYS A 166 -6.47 10.08 25.18
CA CYS A 166 -5.56 9.04 24.69
C CYS A 166 -4.20 9.62 24.28
N LYS A 167 -4.18 10.72 23.50
CA LYS A 167 -2.95 11.35 23.04
C LYS A 167 -2.11 11.95 24.18
N ALA A 168 -2.71 12.33 25.31
CA ALA A 168 -1.98 12.85 26.46
C ALA A 168 -0.97 11.86 27.08
N ASP A 169 -1.22 10.55 26.91
CA ASP A 169 -0.38 9.48 27.44
C ASP A 169 0.88 9.22 26.60
N PHE A 170 0.97 9.78 25.37
CA PHE A 170 2.09 9.53 24.46
C PHE A 170 2.98 10.77 24.29
N PRO A 171 4.30 10.67 24.58
CA PRO A 171 5.24 11.77 24.44
C PRO A 171 5.33 12.39 23.03
N VAL A 172 5.10 11.59 21.99
CA VAL A 172 5.20 12.03 20.58
C VAL A 172 4.23 13.17 20.25
N PHE A 173 3.08 13.24 20.93
CA PHE A 173 2.07 14.29 20.72
C PHE A 173 2.35 15.59 21.50
N LYS A 174 3.42 15.63 22.30
CA LYS A 174 3.88 16.87 22.96
C LYS A 174 4.83 17.68 22.08
N LEU A 175 5.29 17.09 20.99
CA LEU A 175 6.20 17.71 20.03
C LEU A 175 5.41 18.44 18.93
N ALA A 176 6.10 19.31 18.19
CA ALA A 176 5.54 19.89 16.97
C ALA A 176 5.16 18.78 15.99
N TYR A 177 3.99 18.91 15.38
CA TYR A 177 3.53 17.93 14.39
C TYR A 177 4.38 18.04 13.11
N PRO A 178 4.76 16.93 12.46
CA PRO A 178 5.60 16.99 11.28
C PRO A 178 4.91 17.64 10.09
N ARG A 179 5.70 18.29 9.23
CA ARG A 179 5.20 18.90 7.99
C ARG A 179 4.69 17.83 7.02
N ARG A 180 3.71 18.19 6.18
CA ARG A 180 3.06 17.25 5.26
C ARG A 180 4.03 16.65 4.22
N ASP A 181 4.91 17.46 3.65
CA ASP A 181 5.95 17.06 2.69
C ASP A 181 6.94 16.03 3.28
N LEU A 182 7.24 16.21 4.57
CA LEU A 182 8.08 15.27 5.31
C LEU A 182 7.37 13.93 5.46
N LEU A 183 6.12 13.91 5.92
CA LEU A 183 5.34 12.67 6.06
C LEU A 183 5.22 11.93 4.72
N GLU A 184 4.95 12.64 3.62
CA GLU A 184 4.91 12.07 2.28
C GLU A 184 6.25 11.43 1.88
N SER A 185 7.38 12.06 2.22
CA SER A 185 8.71 11.48 1.99
C SER A 185 8.90 10.14 2.73
N PHE A 186 8.38 10.01 3.95
CA PHE A 186 8.42 8.76 4.71
C PHE A 186 7.46 7.70 4.15
N GLU A 187 6.26 8.09 3.71
CA GLU A 187 5.31 7.21 3.02
C GLU A 187 5.90 6.63 1.72
N GLN A 188 6.68 7.43 0.99
CA GLN A 188 7.43 7.02 -0.19
C GLN A 188 8.75 6.30 0.14
N ARG A 189 9.01 6.02 1.43
CA ARG A 189 10.21 5.33 1.93
C ARG A 189 11.53 6.04 1.59
N VAL A 190 11.52 7.33 1.28
CA VAL A 190 12.71 8.12 0.88
C VAL A 190 13.89 8.02 1.86
N PRO A 191 13.71 7.97 3.20
CA PRO A 191 14.83 7.78 4.12
C PRO A 191 15.68 6.53 3.83
N TYR A 192 15.07 5.46 3.30
CA TYR A 192 15.79 4.24 2.92
C TYR A 192 16.71 4.43 1.72
N ARG A 193 16.41 5.39 0.82
CA ARG A 193 17.32 5.78 -0.27
C ARG A 193 18.62 6.37 0.27
N TYR A 194 18.54 7.21 1.29
CA TYR A 194 19.72 7.78 1.95
C TYR A 194 20.46 6.73 2.79
N LEU A 195 19.73 5.91 3.56
CA LEU A 195 20.32 4.83 4.36
C LEU A 195 21.11 3.85 3.51
N GLN A 196 20.57 3.44 2.35
CA GLN A 196 21.24 2.53 1.42
C GLN A 196 22.64 3.03 1.07
N TYR A 197 22.77 4.29 0.66
CA TYR A 197 24.06 4.83 0.26
C TYR A 197 24.99 5.02 1.47
N ALA A 198 24.49 5.50 2.60
CA ALA A 198 25.29 5.70 3.80
C ALA A 198 25.83 4.37 4.35
N TYR A 199 25.04 3.29 4.35
CA TYR A 199 25.53 1.95 4.72
C TYR A 199 26.60 1.44 3.77
N TYR A 200 26.43 1.67 2.47
CA TYR A 200 27.43 1.30 1.47
C TYR A 200 28.76 2.00 1.73
N GLN A 201 28.74 3.30 2.04
CA GLN A 201 29.95 4.06 2.39
C GLN A 201 30.63 3.58 3.68
N LEU A 202 29.86 2.98 4.60
CA LEU A 202 30.37 2.34 5.82
C LEU A 202 30.82 0.88 5.59
N ASN A 203 30.90 0.40 4.34
CA ASN A 203 31.18 -0.98 3.97
C ASN A 203 30.19 -2.01 4.55
N ASN A 204 28.98 -1.58 4.91
CA ASN A 204 27.91 -2.46 5.36
C ASN A 204 26.94 -2.76 4.19
N VAL A 205 27.41 -3.57 3.24
CA VAL A 205 26.66 -3.82 2.00
C VAL A 205 25.37 -4.62 2.26
N GLU A 206 25.35 -5.47 3.28
CA GLU A 206 24.17 -6.23 3.71
C GLU A 206 23.00 -5.31 4.10
N LYS A 207 23.26 -4.32 4.97
CA LYS A 207 22.25 -3.31 5.33
C LYS A 207 21.91 -2.38 4.17
N ALA A 208 22.89 -2.09 3.29
CA ALA A 208 22.62 -1.32 2.09
C ALA A 208 21.63 -2.04 1.16
N VAL A 209 21.76 -3.36 1.00
CA VAL A 209 20.81 -4.20 0.25
C VAL A 209 19.43 -4.19 0.89
N ALA A 210 19.33 -4.37 2.21
CA ALA A 210 18.05 -4.35 2.92
C ALA A 210 17.33 -3.00 2.79
N ALA A 211 18.06 -1.88 2.94
CA ALA A 211 17.52 -0.54 2.73
C ALA A 211 17.10 -0.31 1.26
N ALA A 212 17.91 -0.76 0.29
CA ALA A 212 17.57 -0.68 -1.13
C ALA A 212 16.30 -1.46 -1.46
N HIS A 213 16.19 -2.68 -0.96
CA HIS A 213 15.02 -3.55 -1.14
C HIS A 213 13.77 -2.92 -0.51
N THR A 214 13.88 -2.41 0.72
CA THR A 214 12.80 -1.71 1.41
C THR A 214 12.28 -0.51 0.61
N PHE A 215 13.15 0.29 -0.01
CA PHE A 215 12.74 1.40 -0.88
C PHE A 215 12.06 0.91 -2.17
N LEU A 216 12.67 -0.07 -2.85
CA LEU A 216 12.17 -0.60 -4.13
C LEU A 216 10.82 -1.31 -4.00
N LYS A 217 10.48 -1.82 -2.81
CA LYS A 217 9.14 -2.34 -2.51
C LYS A 217 8.04 -1.29 -2.69
N LYS A 218 8.33 -0.02 -2.39
CA LYS A 218 7.40 1.11 -2.62
C LYS A 218 7.63 1.81 -3.95
N ASN A 219 8.86 1.78 -4.46
CA ASN A 219 9.26 2.47 -5.69
C ASN A 219 9.91 1.49 -6.70
N PRO A 220 9.14 0.52 -7.24
CA PRO A 220 9.72 -0.58 -8.01
C PRO A 220 10.37 -0.18 -9.33
N LYS A 221 10.08 1.03 -9.83
CA LYS A 221 10.55 1.55 -11.11
C LYS A 221 11.69 2.57 -10.97
N ASP A 222 12.21 2.80 -9.77
CA ASP A 222 13.29 3.78 -9.56
C ASP A 222 14.58 3.34 -10.28
N PRO A 223 15.03 4.07 -11.33
CA PRO A 223 16.13 3.60 -12.17
C PRO A 223 17.47 3.60 -11.44
N HIS A 224 17.67 4.54 -10.50
CA HIS A 224 18.92 4.70 -9.79
C HIS A 224 19.15 3.56 -8.80
N LEU A 225 18.14 3.24 -7.98
CA LEU A 225 18.28 2.22 -6.97
C LEU A 225 18.22 0.81 -7.56
N LEU A 226 17.53 0.61 -8.69
CA LEU A 226 17.64 -0.61 -9.47
C LEU A 226 19.07 -0.85 -9.98
N LYS A 227 19.77 0.19 -10.45
CA LYS A 227 21.17 0.11 -10.85
C LYS A 227 22.07 -0.27 -9.65
N ASN A 228 21.87 0.36 -8.49
CA ASN A 228 22.60 0.02 -7.27
C ASN A 228 22.36 -1.42 -6.82
N MET A 229 21.10 -1.88 -6.86
CA MET A 229 20.75 -3.26 -6.52
C MET A 229 21.40 -4.29 -7.46
N ASN A 230 21.47 -4.00 -8.76
CA ASN A 230 22.17 -4.86 -9.72
C ASN A 230 23.67 -4.91 -9.45
N TYR A 231 24.27 -3.79 -9.02
CA TYR A 231 25.66 -3.76 -8.58
C TYR A 231 25.86 -4.63 -7.32
N TYR A 232 25.00 -4.54 -6.32
CA TYR A 232 25.09 -5.39 -5.12
C TYR A 232 24.99 -6.89 -5.44
N LYS A 233 24.09 -7.27 -6.34
CA LYS A 233 23.99 -8.65 -6.86
C LYS A 233 25.26 -9.15 -7.55
N SER A 234 26.11 -8.26 -8.08
CA SER A 234 27.40 -8.66 -8.66
C SER A 234 28.50 -8.89 -7.63
N LEU A 235 28.31 -8.40 -6.39
CA LEU A 235 29.31 -8.51 -5.32
C LEU A 235 29.17 -9.81 -4.52
N PHE A 236 27.94 -10.25 -4.22
CA PHE A 236 27.66 -11.46 -3.44
C PHE A 236 26.21 -11.94 -3.65
N GLU A 237 25.87 -13.11 -3.10
CA GLU A 237 24.51 -13.64 -3.06
C GLU A 237 23.66 -12.81 -2.09
N VAL A 238 22.73 -12.01 -2.63
CA VAL A 238 21.97 -11.01 -1.86
C VAL A 238 20.68 -11.56 -1.24
N GLU A 239 20.28 -12.78 -1.62
CA GLU A 239 18.98 -13.37 -1.33
C GLU A 239 18.64 -13.36 0.17
N ASP A 240 19.61 -13.69 1.01
CA ASP A 240 19.43 -13.74 2.48
C ASP A 240 19.28 -12.34 3.11
N TYR A 241 19.59 -11.28 2.37
CA TYR A 241 19.57 -9.88 2.83
C TYR A 241 18.44 -9.05 2.21
N LEU A 242 17.55 -9.66 1.43
CA LEU A 242 16.36 -9.02 0.86
C LEU A 242 15.25 -8.85 1.92
N ILE A 243 15.58 -8.10 2.98
CA ILE A 243 14.68 -7.80 4.09
C ILE A 243 13.93 -6.51 3.77
N ASP A 244 12.60 -6.51 3.91
CA ASP A 244 11.79 -5.29 3.88
C ASP A 244 11.52 -4.82 5.32
N HIS A 245 12.13 -3.72 5.72
CA HIS A 245 11.99 -3.16 7.07
C HIS A 245 10.63 -2.50 7.34
N GLU A 246 9.79 -2.36 6.30
CA GLU A 246 8.43 -1.83 6.37
C GLU A 246 7.38 -2.87 5.90
N GLU A 247 7.74 -4.16 5.87
CA GLU A 247 6.84 -5.24 5.47
C GLU A 247 5.56 -5.25 6.34
N GLN A 248 4.40 -5.29 5.70
CA GLN A 248 3.12 -5.42 6.40
C GLN A 248 2.85 -6.89 6.78
N PRO A 249 2.14 -7.16 7.90
CA PRO A 249 1.98 -8.53 8.43
C PRO A 249 1.24 -9.49 7.49
N TYR A 250 0.45 -8.97 6.54
CA TYR A 250 -0.25 -9.80 5.56
C TYR A 250 0.61 -10.13 4.32
N GLU A 251 1.72 -9.44 4.04
CA GLU A 251 2.46 -9.57 2.77
C GLU A 251 3.14 -10.93 2.63
N GLY A 252 3.99 -11.32 3.58
CA GLY A 252 4.63 -12.64 3.58
C GLY A 252 3.62 -13.78 3.62
N VAL A 253 2.51 -13.61 4.36
CA VAL A 253 1.42 -14.59 4.45
C VAL A 253 0.68 -14.73 3.11
N PHE A 254 0.43 -13.61 2.42
CA PHE A 254 -0.14 -13.58 1.07
C PHE A 254 0.75 -14.34 0.08
N VAL A 255 2.05 -13.99 0.02
CA VAL A 255 3.00 -14.63 -0.90
C VAL A 255 3.07 -16.13 -0.66
N LYS A 256 3.15 -16.55 0.61
CA LYS A 256 3.13 -17.97 0.99
C LYS A 256 1.86 -18.68 0.53
N SER A 257 0.70 -18.05 0.70
CA SER A 257 -0.56 -18.61 0.22
C SER A 257 -0.56 -18.82 -1.29
N VAL A 258 -0.07 -17.86 -2.06
CA VAL A 258 -0.01 -17.95 -3.51
C VAL A 258 1.00 -19.01 -3.97
N MET A 259 2.12 -19.18 -3.26
CA MET A 259 3.05 -20.27 -3.53
C MET A 259 2.39 -21.65 -3.35
N LEU A 260 1.62 -21.83 -2.28
CA LEU A 260 0.88 -23.07 -2.02
C LEU A 260 -0.19 -23.32 -3.09
N TYR A 261 -0.94 -22.29 -3.47
CA TYR A 261 -1.89 -22.34 -4.58
C TYR A 261 -1.24 -22.86 -5.87
N ASN A 262 -0.09 -22.28 -6.24
CA ASN A 262 0.64 -22.65 -7.45
C ASN A 262 1.25 -24.06 -7.38
N SER A 263 1.52 -24.56 -6.17
CA SER A 263 1.99 -25.94 -5.94
C SER A 263 0.87 -27.00 -5.94
N GLY A 264 -0.40 -26.56 -5.93
CA GLY A 264 -1.57 -27.44 -5.89
C GLY A 264 -2.07 -27.81 -4.48
N ASP A 265 -1.42 -27.33 -3.42
CA ASP A 265 -1.93 -27.47 -2.04
C ASP A 265 -3.02 -26.42 -1.78
N PHE A 266 -4.21 -26.68 -2.32
CA PHE A 266 -5.37 -25.80 -2.20
C PHE A 266 -5.90 -25.71 -0.76
N SER A 267 -5.71 -26.75 0.06
CA SER A 267 -6.16 -26.76 1.46
C SER A 267 -5.35 -25.77 2.30
N SER A 268 -4.02 -25.87 2.25
CA SER A 268 -3.14 -24.94 2.96
C SER A 268 -3.24 -23.53 2.36
N SER A 269 -3.35 -23.41 1.03
CA SER A 269 -3.60 -22.13 0.37
C SER A 269 -4.86 -21.45 0.90
N ALA A 270 -6.01 -22.12 0.89
CA ALA A 270 -7.26 -21.54 1.39
C ALA A 270 -7.10 -21.07 2.84
N ARG A 271 -6.59 -21.94 3.73
CA ARG A 271 -6.40 -21.61 5.15
C ARG A 271 -5.49 -20.39 5.36
N ILE A 272 -4.38 -20.30 4.62
CA ILE A 272 -3.44 -19.18 4.76
C ILE A 272 -4.01 -17.91 4.12
N MET A 273 -4.72 -18.00 2.99
CA MET A 273 -5.37 -16.84 2.38
C MET A 273 -6.47 -16.25 3.27
N GLU A 274 -7.25 -17.07 3.99
CA GLU A 274 -8.21 -16.58 4.99
C GLU A 274 -7.52 -15.74 6.07
N GLN A 275 -6.34 -16.19 6.53
CA GLN A 275 -5.53 -15.44 7.48
C GLN A 275 -5.04 -14.12 6.87
N THR A 276 -4.58 -14.14 5.61
CA THR A 276 -4.18 -12.94 4.88
C THR A 276 -5.31 -11.91 4.79
N VAL A 277 -6.54 -12.33 4.44
CA VAL A 277 -7.70 -11.42 4.35
C VAL A 277 -7.97 -10.79 5.72
N ALA A 278 -7.98 -11.59 6.80
CA ALA A 278 -8.20 -11.06 8.15
C ALA A 278 -7.14 -10.03 8.55
N LEU A 279 -5.85 -10.35 8.31
CA LEU A 279 -4.73 -9.45 8.60
C LEU A 279 -4.81 -8.15 7.78
N TYR A 280 -5.10 -8.24 6.49
CA TYR A 280 -5.25 -7.07 5.63
C TYR A 280 -6.37 -6.15 6.12
N MET A 281 -7.54 -6.71 6.45
CA MET A 281 -8.68 -5.92 6.95
C MET A 281 -8.35 -5.22 8.27
N GLU A 282 -7.57 -5.86 9.13
CA GLU A 282 -7.07 -5.25 10.37
C GLU A 282 -6.10 -4.09 10.09
N VAL A 283 -5.10 -4.30 9.23
CA VAL A 283 -4.12 -3.27 8.87
C VAL A 283 -4.79 -2.08 8.18
N TYR A 284 -5.73 -2.34 7.28
CA TYR A 284 -6.55 -1.28 6.67
C TYR A 284 -7.33 -0.50 7.72
N GLY A 285 -7.95 -1.19 8.69
CA GLY A 285 -8.65 -0.54 9.80
C GLY A 285 -7.74 0.35 10.65
N LEU A 286 -6.50 -0.06 10.88
CA LEU A 286 -5.49 0.74 11.58
C LEU A 286 -5.04 1.96 10.76
N CYS A 287 -4.79 1.79 9.46
CA CYS A 287 -4.47 2.91 8.55
C CYS A 287 -5.60 3.95 8.55
N SER A 288 -6.84 3.51 8.36
CA SER A 288 -8.01 4.40 8.33
C SER A 288 -8.23 5.13 9.66
N ALA A 289 -7.94 4.47 10.78
CA ALA A 289 -8.02 5.08 12.11
C ALA A 289 -6.88 6.09 12.38
N GLY A 290 -5.70 5.86 11.81
CA GLY A 290 -4.54 6.76 11.92
C GLY A 290 -4.72 8.10 11.21
N CYS A 291 -5.59 8.16 10.18
CA CYS A 291 -5.88 9.37 9.43
C CYS A 291 -6.57 10.50 10.23
N GLU A 292 -6.99 10.26 11.47
CA GLU A 292 -7.58 11.27 12.36
C GLU A 292 -6.52 11.93 13.26
N GLY A 293 -5.28 11.92 12.77
CA GLY A 293 -4.10 12.56 13.34
C GLY A 293 -4.21 14.08 13.44
N ALA A 294 -3.18 14.72 14.00
CA ALA A 294 -3.12 16.18 13.92
C ALA A 294 -2.86 16.60 12.46
N HIS A 295 -3.40 17.74 12.05
CA HIS A 295 -3.22 18.26 10.69
C HIS A 295 -2.60 19.64 10.78
N GLU A 296 -1.74 19.96 9.82
CA GLU A 296 -1.19 21.30 9.68
C GLU A 296 -2.29 22.23 9.15
N ILE A 297 -2.64 23.26 9.92
CA ILE A 297 -3.59 24.30 9.49
C ILE A 297 -2.78 25.39 8.79
N LEU A 298 -2.78 25.37 7.45
CA LEU A 298 -2.00 26.30 6.62
C LEU A 298 -2.66 27.69 6.54
N GLU A 299 -4.00 27.73 6.53
CA GLU A 299 -4.77 28.96 6.37
C GLU A 299 -5.90 29.03 7.40
N PHE A 300 -6.13 30.23 7.94
CA PHE A 300 -7.28 30.51 8.78
C PHE A 300 -8.44 30.96 7.88
N LYS A 301 -9.49 30.14 7.79
CA LYS A 301 -10.74 30.45 7.10
C LYS A 301 -11.89 30.54 8.12
N ASP A 302 -13.08 30.91 7.65
CA ASP A 302 -14.28 30.82 8.46
C ASP A 302 -14.57 29.37 8.91
N PHE A 303 -15.40 29.23 9.94
CA PHE A 303 -15.64 27.96 10.64
C PHE A 303 -15.96 26.77 9.71
N TYR A 304 -16.92 26.93 8.78
CA TYR A 304 -17.34 25.84 7.89
C TYR A 304 -16.29 25.51 6.82
N PRO A 305 -15.69 26.48 6.11
CA PRO A 305 -14.56 26.22 5.22
C PRO A 305 -13.40 25.47 5.90
N THR A 306 -12.95 25.91 7.08
CA THR A 306 -11.89 25.20 7.81
C THR A 306 -12.29 23.78 8.18
N LEU A 307 -13.52 23.57 8.64
CA LEU A 307 -14.02 22.23 8.96
C LEU A 307 -14.06 21.33 7.73
N ALA A 308 -14.49 21.86 6.58
CA ALA A 308 -14.59 21.14 5.32
C ALA A 308 -13.21 20.73 4.80
N ASP A 309 -12.22 21.63 4.82
CA ASP A 309 -10.84 21.35 4.42
C ASP A 309 -10.21 20.25 5.29
N LEU A 310 -10.36 20.35 6.61
CA LEU A 310 -9.86 19.34 7.55
C LEU A 310 -10.50 17.97 7.31
N TYR A 311 -11.81 17.93 7.03
CA TYR A 311 -12.50 16.68 6.74
C TYR A 311 -12.09 16.10 5.38
N ALA A 312 -11.88 16.94 4.36
CA ALA A 312 -11.37 16.53 3.07
C ALA A 312 -9.96 15.91 3.20
N ASP A 313 -9.07 16.47 4.02
CA ASP A 313 -7.74 15.90 4.28
C ASP A 313 -7.81 14.52 4.95
N VAL A 314 -8.67 14.37 5.97
CA VAL A 314 -8.91 13.06 6.61
C VAL A 314 -9.41 12.04 5.58
N LEU A 315 -10.32 12.45 4.67
CA LEU A 315 -10.82 11.58 3.60
C LEU A 315 -9.72 11.23 2.59
N ARG A 316 -8.89 12.18 2.17
CA ARG A 316 -7.74 11.93 1.28
C ARG A 316 -6.81 10.89 1.89
N CYS A 317 -6.48 11.00 3.18
CA CYS A 317 -5.69 10.00 3.88
C CYS A 317 -6.37 8.62 3.88
N LYS A 318 -7.67 8.56 4.25
CA LYS A 318 -8.42 7.29 4.32
C LYS A 318 -8.51 6.57 2.97
N VAL A 319 -8.73 7.32 1.89
CA VAL A 319 -8.77 6.77 0.52
C VAL A 319 -7.39 6.29 0.07
N LYS A 320 -6.31 7.00 0.43
CA LYS A 320 -4.93 6.59 0.12
C LYS A 320 -4.51 5.27 0.79
N CYS A 321 -5.16 4.84 1.87
CA CYS A 321 -4.82 3.58 2.55
C CYS A 321 -4.83 2.36 1.62
N GLU A 322 -5.74 2.28 0.64
CA GLU A 322 -5.79 1.12 -0.28
C GLU A 322 -4.52 1.06 -1.15
N GLU A 323 -4.12 2.20 -1.70
CA GLU A 323 -2.89 2.33 -2.51
C GLU A 323 -1.64 2.12 -1.66
N GLN A 324 -1.62 2.69 -0.45
CA GLN A 324 -0.49 2.57 0.48
C GLN A 324 -0.24 1.11 0.90
N LEU A 325 -1.30 0.34 1.09
CA LEU A 325 -1.29 -1.06 1.51
C LEU A 325 -1.35 -2.04 0.32
N THR A 326 -1.14 -1.60 -0.91
CA THR A 326 -1.03 -2.53 -2.03
C THR A 326 0.40 -3.10 -2.07
N PRO A 327 0.59 -4.42 -1.93
CA PRO A 327 1.93 -4.99 -1.88
C PRO A 327 2.59 -5.02 -3.26
N SER A 328 3.92 -4.94 -3.25
CA SER A 328 4.77 -5.15 -4.43
C SER A 328 5.44 -6.52 -4.36
N VAL A 329 5.10 -7.40 -5.30
CA VAL A 329 5.64 -8.76 -5.41
C VAL A 329 6.48 -8.84 -6.68
N GLY A 330 7.78 -9.13 -6.51
CA GLY A 330 8.71 -9.22 -7.64
C GLY A 330 8.88 -7.93 -8.44
N GLY A 331 8.63 -6.76 -7.83
CA GLY A 331 8.72 -5.45 -8.49
C GLY A 331 7.43 -5.00 -9.18
N PHE A 332 6.31 -5.67 -8.95
CA PHE A 332 5.01 -5.28 -9.50
C PHE A 332 3.97 -5.19 -8.39
N PHE A 333 3.19 -4.12 -8.41
CA PHE A 333 2.04 -3.99 -7.53
C PHE A 333 0.96 -4.99 -7.91
N VAL A 334 0.34 -5.61 -6.90
CA VAL A 334 -0.78 -6.52 -7.11
C VAL A 334 -2.04 -5.73 -7.44
N GLU A 335 -2.46 -5.77 -8.70
CA GLU A 335 -3.69 -5.12 -9.13
C GLU A 335 -4.91 -5.71 -8.42
N LYS A 336 -5.88 -4.83 -8.07
CA LYS A 336 -7.14 -5.22 -7.43
C LYS A 336 -6.90 -6.16 -6.24
N PHE A 337 -5.99 -5.78 -5.34
CA PHE A 337 -5.42 -6.68 -4.33
C PHE A 337 -6.49 -7.44 -3.51
N VAL A 338 -7.54 -6.75 -3.04
CA VAL A 338 -8.63 -7.38 -2.29
C VAL A 338 -9.41 -8.39 -3.13
N ALA A 339 -9.74 -8.05 -4.37
CA ALA A 339 -10.38 -8.97 -5.31
C ALA A 339 -9.49 -10.21 -5.53
N THR A 340 -8.20 -10.00 -5.75
CA THR A 340 -7.21 -11.08 -5.95
C THR A 340 -7.20 -12.08 -4.79
N MET A 341 -7.30 -11.64 -3.53
CA MET A 341 -7.41 -12.55 -2.38
C MET A 341 -8.67 -13.43 -2.45
N TYR A 342 -9.82 -12.86 -2.81
CA TYR A 342 -11.07 -13.62 -2.98
C TYR A 342 -11.05 -14.56 -4.19
N HIS A 343 -10.34 -14.21 -5.26
CA HIS A 343 -10.12 -15.11 -6.39
C HIS A 343 -9.35 -16.37 -5.95
N TYR A 344 -8.24 -16.21 -5.22
CA TYR A 344 -7.47 -17.35 -4.70
C TYR A 344 -8.29 -18.21 -3.74
N LEU A 345 -9.09 -17.61 -2.86
CA LEU A 345 -10.01 -18.34 -1.98
C LEU A 345 -11.06 -19.12 -2.78
N GLN A 346 -11.76 -18.45 -3.69
CA GLN A 346 -12.82 -19.05 -4.51
C GLN A 346 -12.31 -20.29 -5.25
N PHE A 347 -11.17 -20.18 -5.95
CA PHE A 347 -10.63 -21.31 -6.70
C PHE A 347 -10.10 -22.41 -5.78
N SER A 348 -9.46 -22.06 -4.66
CA SER A 348 -8.96 -23.05 -3.71
C SER A 348 -10.11 -23.88 -3.14
N TYR A 349 -11.20 -23.23 -2.69
CA TYR A 349 -12.39 -23.94 -2.19
C TYR A 349 -13.08 -24.77 -3.27
N TYR A 350 -13.16 -24.27 -4.50
CA TYR A 350 -13.67 -25.04 -5.62
C TYR A 350 -12.89 -26.35 -5.84
N LYS A 351 -11.55 -26.29 -5.81
CA LYS A 351 -10.69 -27.48 -5.94
C LYS A 351 -10.81 -28.46 -4.78
N LEU A 352 -11.28 -27.99 -3.63
CA LEU A 352 -11.59 -28.81 -2.46
C LEU A 352 -13.03 -29.32 -2.44
N ASN A 353 -13.80 -29.12 -3.52
CA ASN A 353 -15.22 -29.49 -3.61
C ASN A 353 -16.07 -28.79 -2.52
N ASP A 354 -15.67 -27.58 -2.11
CA ASP A 354 -16.35 -26.77 -1.10
C ASP A 354 -17.03 -25.55 -1.76
N ALA A 355 -18.12 -25.81 -2.48
CA ALA A 355 -18.87 -24.75 -3.14
C ALA A 355 -19.53 -23.77 -2.15
N LYS A 356 -19.79 -24.20 -0.90
CA LYS A 356 -20.38 -23.36 0.13
C LYS A 356 -19.47 -22.21 0.53
N ASN A 357 -18.16 -22.44 0.57
CA ASN A 357 -17.19 -21.37 0.78
C ASN A 357 -16.76 -20.69 -0.53
N ALA A 358 -16.77 -21.40 -1.66
CA ALA A 358 -16.37 -20.83 -2.95
C ALA A 358 -17.36 -19.79 -3.50
N ALA A 359 -18.68 -20.05 -3.42
CA ALA A 359 -19.70 -19.16 -3.99
C ALA A 359 -19.74 -17.77 -3.31
N PRO A 360 -19.66 -17.65 -1.96
CA PRO A 360 -19.54 -16.35 -1.30
C PRO A 360 -18.23 -15.61 -1.64
N CYS A 361 -17.12 -16.33 -1.86
CA CYS A 361 -15.87 -15.71 -2.33
C CYS A 361 -16.03 -15.14 -3.75
N ALA A 362 -16.70 -15.86 -4.65
CA ALA A 362 -17.01 -15.37 -5.99
C ALA A 362 -17.88 -14.10 -5.94
N ALA A 363 -18.91 -14.10 -5.09
CA ALA A 363 -19.75 -12.92 -4.87
C ALA A 363 -18.95 -11.73 -4.29
N SER A 364 -18.02 -12.02 -3.36
CA SER A 364 -17.14 -11.01 -2.77
C SER A 364 -16.17 -10.40 -3.80
N TYR A 365 -15.65 -11.20 -4.73
CA TYR A 365 -14.82 -10.71 -5.82
C TYR A 365 -15.58 -9.71 -6.70
N ILE A 366 -16.81 -10.06 -7.09
CA ILE A 366 -17.65 -9.24 -7.99
C ILE A 366 -17.97 -7.86 -7.40
N LEU A 367 -17.95 -7.69 -6.07
CA LEU A 367 -18.05 -6.36 -5.46
C LEU A 367 -16.93 -5.43 -5.90
N PHE A 368 -15.70 -5.94 -5.99
CA PHE A 368 -14.51 -5.15 -6.29
C PHE A 368 -14.21 -5.07 -7.79
N ASP A 369 -14.64 -6.07 -8.55
CA ASP A 369 -14.43 -6.13 -9.99
C ASP A 369 -15.66 -6.67 -10.74
N PRO A 370 -16.72 -5.86 -10.86
CA PRO A 370 -17.98 -6.31 -11.45
C PRO A 370 -17.89 -6.56 -12.96
N THR A 371 -16.85 -6.06 -13.64
CA THR A 371 -16.68 -6.19 -15.10
C THR A 371 -15.94 -7.46 -15.52
N ASP A 372 -15.42 -8.24 -14.57
CA ASP A 372 -14.72 -9.49 -14.86
C ASP A 372 -15.69 -10.60 -15.32
N GLN A 373 -15.68 -10.88 -16.62
CA GLN A 373 -16.53 -11.87 -17.25
C GLN A 373 -16.26 -13.30 -16.74
N VAL A 374 -15.02 -13.63 -16.37
CA VAL A 374 -14.67 -14.98 -15.90
C VAL A 374 -15.33 -15.22 -14.54
N MET A 375 -15.25 -14.24 -13.64
CA MET A 375 -15.90 -14.40 -12.33
C MET A 375 -17.42 -14.37 -12.44
N GLN A 376 -18.00 -13.58 -13.35
CA GLN A 376 -19.45 -13.61 -13.62
C GLN A 376 -19.91 -15.01 -14.07
N GLN A 377 -19.13 -15.66 -14.96
CA GLN A 377 -19.39 -17.03 -15.40
C GLN A 377 -19.27 -18.03 -14.23
N ASN A 378 -18.30 -17.86 -13.34
CA ASN A 378 -18.15 -18.70 -12.15
C ASN A 378 -19.37 -18.60 -11.22
N VAL A 379 -19.87 -17.38 -10.97
CA VAL A 379 -21.11 -17.18 -10.19
C VAL A 379 -22.30 -17.84 -10.88
N ALA A 380 -22.44 -17.68 -12.21
CA ALA A 380 -23.49 -18.33 -12.98
C ALA A 380 -23.40 -19.87 -12.91
N TYR A 381 -22.18 -20.43 -12.94
CA TYR A 381 -21.94 -21.85 -12.75
C TYR A 381 -22.44 -22.33 -11.38
N TYR A 382 -22.08 -21.65 -10.29
CA TYR A 382 -22.57 -22.02 -8.96
C TYR A 382 -24.09 -21.90 -8.84
N ARG A 383 -24.70 -20.89 -9.46
CA ARG A 383 -26.16 -20.73 -9.49
C ARG A 383 -26.84 -21.86 -10.25
N PHE A 384 -26.29 -22.26 -11.39
CA PHE A 384 -26.84 -23.32 -12.22
C PHE A 384 -26.82 -24.66 -11.48
N TYR A 385 -25.71 -25.00 -10.83
CA TYR A 385 -25.57 -26.26 -10.09
C TYR A 385 -25.97 -26.16 -8.60
N ARG A 386 -26.74 -25.13 -8.22
CA ARG A 386 -27.07 -24.86 -6.80
C ARG A 386 -27.68 -26.05 -6.06
N GLU A 387 -28.52 -26.83 -6.72
CA GLU A 387 -29.18 -28.00 -6.10
C GLU A 387 -28.18 -29.13 -5.85
N GLN A 388 -27.31 -29.41 -6.83
CA GLN A 388 -26.26 -30.43 -6.72
C GLN A 388 -25.26 -30.13 -5.60
N TRP A 389 -24.91 -28.84 -5.43
CA TRP A 389 -23.99 -28.38 -4.40
C TRP A 389 -24.66 -28.06 -3.06
N GLY A 390 -25.99 -28.13 -2.98
CA GLY A 390 -26.74 -27.79 -1.77
C GLY A 390 -26.63 -26.32 -1.37
N LEU A 391 -26.54 -25.42 -2.35
CA LEU A 391 -26.41 -23.97 -2.18
C LEU A 391 -27.79 -23.28 -2.05
N LYS A 392 -27.84 -22.31 -1.15
CA LYS A 392 -28.99 -21.44 -0.87
C LYS A 392 -28.71 -20.02 -1.37
N ASP A 393 -29.74 -19.18 -1.41
CA ASP A 393 -29.59 -17.79 -1.86
C ASP A 393 -28.60 -16.98 -1.00
N VAL A 394 -28.46 -17.35 0.28
CA VAL A 394 -27.47 -16.75 1.20
C VAL A 394 -26.02 -17.04 0.78
N ASP A 395 -25.76 -18.16 0.11
CA ASP A 395 -24.40 -18.55 -0.33
C ASP A 395 -23.95 -17.75 -1.56
N PHE A 396 -24.86 -16.97 -2.17
CA PHE A 396 -24.55 -16.05 -3.26
C PHE A 396 -24.40 -14.60 -2.80
N GLN A 397 -24.42 -14.37 -1.48
CA GLN A 397 -24.12 -13.06 -0.91
C GLN A 397 -22.60 -12.91 -0.69
N PRO A 398 -22.04 -11.71 -0.89
CA PRO A 398 -20.67 -11.42 -0.51
C PRO A 398 -20.45 -11.69 0.98
N ARG A 399 -19.22 -12.03 1.35
CA ARG A 399 -18.87 -12.24 2.75
C ARG A 399 -19.00 -10.95 3.55
N PRO A 400 -19.39 -11.02 4.84
CA PRO A 400 -19.65 -9.84 5.66
C PRO A 400 -18.47 -8.87 5.75
N GLU A 401 -17.24 -9.39 5.87
CA GLU A 401 -16.02 -8.59 5.94
C GLU A 401 -15.73 -7.87 4.61
N ALA A 402 -15.96 -8.54 3.47
CA ALA A 402 -15.82 -7.95 2.14
C ALA A 402 -16.83 -6.82 1.93
N LEU A 403 -18.10 -7.08 2.29
CA LEU A 403 -19.19 -6.13 2.13
C LEU A 403 -18.98 -4.89 3.02
N ARG A 404 -18.56 -5.10 4.28
CA ARG A 404 -18.23 -3.99 5.19
C ARG A 404 -17.11 -3.12 4.63
N TYR A 405 -16.04 -3.76 4.17
CA TYR A 405 -14.90 -3.08 3.57
C TYR A 405 -15.32 -2.28 2.33
N PHE A 406 -16.04 -2.91 1.39
CA PHE A 406 -16.54 -2.28 0.17
C PHE A 406 -17.44 -1.08 0.45
N ASN A 407 -18.39 -1.22 1.39
CA ASN A 407 -19.28 -0.12 1.76
C ASN A 407 -18.50 1.05 2.38
N GLN A 408 -17.51 0.75 3.22
CA GLN A 408 -16.67 1.76 3.85
C GLN A 408 -15.81 2.50 2.82
N THR A 409 -15.08 1.78 1.96
CA THR A 409 -14.16 2.38 0.99
C THR A 409 -14.90 3.15 -0.10
N THR A 410 -16.02 2.60 -0.59
CA THR A 410 -16.90 3.28 -1.56
C THR A 410 -17.44 4.59 -0.99
N LYS A 411 -17.98 4.56 0.25
CA LYS A 411 -18.49 5.78 0.88
C LYS A 411 -17.41 6.84 1.15
N GLN A 412 -16.20 6.42 1.49
CA GLN A 412 -15.07 7.34 1.65
C GLN A 412 -14.69 8.01 0.33
N LYS A 413 -14.66 7.25 -0.77
CA LYS A 413 -14.38 7.79 -2.12
C LYS A 413 -15.49 8.73 -2.59
N GLU A 414 -16.75 8.31 -2.50
CA GLU A 414 -17.91 9.15 -2.85
C GLU A 414 -17.91 10.46 -2.07
N MET A 415 -17.62 10.40 -0.76
CA MET A 415 -17.57 11.60 0.07
C MET A 415 -16.37 12.49 -0.25
N LEU A 416 -15.21 11.92 -0.60
CA LEU A 416 -14.05 12.69 -1.03
C LEU A 416 -14.34 13.39 -2.37
N GLU A 417 -14.91 12.68 -3.33
CA GLU A 417 -15.31 13.25 -4.62
C GLU A 417 -16.35 14.36 -4.44
N PHE A 418 -17.34 14.14 -3.58
CA PHE A 418 -18.30 15.17 -3.18
C PHE A 418 -17.59 16.38 -2.57
N ALA A 419 -16.66 16.19 -1.63
CA ALA A 419 -15.92 17.31 -1.04
C ALA A 419 -15.11 18.08 -2.10
N LEU A 420 -14.43 17.39 -3.01
CA LEU A 420 -13.63 18.03 -4.06
C LEU A 420 -14.51 18.83 -5.04
N ASN A 421 -15.65 18.28 -5.46
CA ASN A 421 -16.54 18.96 -6.41
C ASN A 421 -17.19 20.23 -5.85
N TYR A 422 -17.40 20.33 -4.54
CA TYR A 422 -18.07 21.48 -3.91
C TYR A 422 -17.10 22.46 -3.22
N LEU A 423 -15.88 22.04 -2.90
CA LEU A 423 -14.85 22.88 -2.28
C LEU A 423 -13.81 23.40 -3.28
N GLN A 424 -13.73 22.82 -4.48
CA GLN A 424 -13.02 23.47 -5.58
C GLN A 424 -13.74 24.79 -5.88
N THR A 425 -13.06 25.89 -5.60
CA THR A 425 -13.48 27.19 -6.09
C THR A 425 -13.41 27.14 -7.60
N ASP A 426 -14.51 27.50 -8.27
CA ASP A 426 -14.42 27.97 -9.64
C ASP A 426 -13.53 29.22 -9.58
N ASP A 427 -12.24 29.07 -9.87
CA ASP A 427 -11.31 30.19 -10.15
C ASP A 427 -11.64 30.85 -11.52
N GLU A 428 -12.91 30.79 -11.92
CA GLU A 428 -13.51 31.38 -13.11
C GLU A 428 -14.51 32.44 -12.63
N ASP A 429 -14.01 33.53 -12.03
CA ASP A 429 -14.66 34.86 -11.99
C ASP A 429 -13.90 35.88 -11.10
N VAL A 430 -12.56 35.89 -11.15
CA VAL A 430 -11.82 37.12 -10.82
C VAL A 430 -11.71 37.93 -12.10
N VAL A 431 -12.79 38.60 -12.48
CA VAL A 431 -12.72 39.68 -13.47
C VAL A 431 -11.79 40.74 -12.89
N SER A 432 -10.57 40.83 -13.43
CA SER A 432 -9.64 41.90 -13.09
C SER A 432 -10.35 43.24 -13.34
N PRO A 433 -10.24 44.25 -12.45
CA PRO A 433 -10.89 45.55 -12.63
C PRO A 433 -10.55 46.27 -13.95
N GLU A 434 -9.57 45.78 -14.69
CA GLU A 434 -9.15 46.30 -16.00
C GLU A 434 -10.15 46.03 -17.13
N GLU A 435 -11.10 45.08 -16.99
CA GLU A 435 -12.06 44.77 -18.06
C GLU A 435 -13.36 45.61 -18.03
N LEU A 436 -13.57 46.46 -17.02
CA LEU A 436 -14.68 47.44 -17.01
C LEU A 436 -14.33 48.77 -17.69
N GLY A 437 -13.09 48.92 -18.19
CA GLY A 437 -12.61 50.16 -18.83
C GLY A 437 -12.65 50.19 -20.36
N ALA A 438 -12.80 49.04 -21.04
CA ALA A 438 -12.55 48.95 -22.48
C ALA A 438 -13.82 48.95 -23.36
N THR A 439 -14.91 49.57 -22.90
CA THR A 439 -16.07 49.83 -23.77
C THR A 439 -16.27 51.33 -23.98
N ARG A 440 -15.38 51.96 -24.78
CA ARG A 440 -15.71 53.20 -25.51
C ARG A 440 -14.76 53.48 -26.68
N SER A 441 -15.30 53.22 -27.89
CA SER A 441 -15.16 53.99 -29.14
C SER A 441 -13.76 54.29 -29.69
N GLY A 442 -13.37 53.57 -30.75
CA GLY A 442 -12.33 53.96 -31.71
C GLY A 442 -12.25 52.94 -32.86
N HIS A 443 -12.24 53.41 -34.10
CA HIS A 443 -12.43 52.66 -35.36
C HIS A 443 -11.31 51.64 -35.66
N PRO A 444 -11.56 50.52 -36.38
CA PRO A 444 -10.55 49.53 -36.73
C PRO A 444 -9.64 50.02 -37.87
N ASP A 445 -8.39 49.58 -37.86
CA ASP A 445 -7.30 49.84 -38.83
C ASP A 445 -6.57 51.19 -38.70
N ALA A 446 -5.58 51.25 -37.81
CA ALA A 446 -4.41 52.13 -37.96
C ALA A 446 -3.26 51.70 -37.04
N GLU A 447 -2.10 51.42 -37.65
CA GLU A 447 -0.75 51.41 -37.04
C GLU A 447 -0.53 50.28 -36.00
N PHE A 448 0.19 49.21 -36.29
CA PHE A 448 1.60 49.25 -36.65
C PHE A 448 2.04 47.85 -37.09
N GLU A 449 2.18 47.65 -38.39
CA GLU A 449 2.90 46.52 -38.97
C GLU A 449 4.39 46.67 -38.68
N GLY A 450 5.00 45.68 -38.03
CA GLY A 450 6.44 45.61 -37.85
C GLY A 450 6.87 44.29 -37.21
N MET A 451 7.38 43.36 -38.02
CA MET A 451 8.06 42.15 -37.55
C MET A 451 9.30 42.53 -36.73
N GLY A 452 9.37 42.04 -35.50
CA GLY A 452 10.58 42.03 -34.69
C GLY A 452 10.62 40.73 -33.91
N ASP A 453 11.46 39.80 -34.38
CA ASP A 453 11.90 38.62 -33.63
C ASP A 453 12.67 39.07 -32.39
N TYR A 454 12.21 38.66 -31.21
CA TYR A 454 12.99 38.73 -29.97
C TYR A 454 12.75 37.46 -29.15
N GLU A 455 13.45 36.38 -29.51
CA GLU A 455 13.77 35.31 -28.58
C GLU A 455 15.18 35.54 -28.02
N GLU A 456 15.25 35.91 -26.74
CA GLU A 456 16.39 35.68 -25.85
C GLU A 456 15.77 35.27 -24.50
N SER A 457 16.24 34.33 -23.69
CA SER A 457 17.44 33.49 -23.62
C SER A 457 17.17 32.49 -22.46
N PHE A 458 18.14 31.60 -22.18
CA PHE A 458 18.41 31.05 -20.83
C PHE A 458 17.96 29.60 -20.52
N LEU A 459 18.76 28.62 -20.96
CA LEU A 459 19.08 27.47 -20.10
C LEU A 459 20.46 26.89 -20.45
N SER A 460 21.33 27.03 -19.47
CA SER A 460 22.77 26.78 -19.45
C SER A 460 23.12 25.30 -19.34
N ASP A 461 24.07 24.90 -20.18
CA ASP A 461 25.25 24.08 -19.91
C ASP A 461 25.30 23.29 -18.58
N TRP A 462 25.11 21.97 -18.67
CA TRP A 462 25.87 21.02 -17.85
C TRP A 462 26.01 19.68 -18.59
N TRP A 463 27.25 19.16 -18.61
CA TRP A 463 27.77 17.95 -19.29
C TRP A 463 28.33 18.12 -20.72
N GLN A 464 29.50 18.76 -20.83
CA GLN A 464 30.47 18.40 -21.86
C GLN A 464 31.71 17.77 -21.20
N GLU A 465 32.04 16.56 -21.65
CA GLU A 465 33.27 15.84 -21.33
C GLU A 465 34.50 16.56 -21.93
N PRO A 466 35.72 16.36 -21.37
CA PRO A 466 36.86 17.21 -21.67
C PRO A 466 37.49 16.93 -23.04
N ARG A 467 37.73 18.00 -23.80
CA ARG A 467 38.51 17.97 -25.06
C ARG A 467 39.98 17.62 -24.77
N THR A 468 40.47 16.58 -25.42
CA THR A 468 41.90 16.31 -25.59
C THR A 468 42.51 17.22 -26.67
N LYS A 469 43.83 17.35 -26.56
CA LYS A 469 44.71 18.40 -27.07
C LYS A 469 45.49 17.90 -28.30
N TRP A 470 45.74 18.80 -29.26
CA TRP A 470 46.75 18.79 -30.34
C TRP A 470 46.46 18.09 -31.67
N ASP A 471 46.44 18.86 -32.77
CA ASP A 471 47.46 18.92 -33.85
C ASP A 471 46.88 19.78 -35.01
N THR A 472 47.33 21.02 -35.21
CA THR A 472 48.36 21.50 -36.15
C THR A 472 48.13 21.22 -37.65
N GLY A 473 48.15 22.31 -38.43
CA GLY A 473 48.47 22.35 -39.86
C GLY A 473 47.23 22.45 -40.76
N GLU A 474 47.16 23.26 -41.81
CA GLU A 474 48.12 24.12 -42.50
C GLU A 474 47.33 25.16 -43.34
N VAL A 475 48.08 26.05 -43.97
CA VAL A 475 47.75 27.35 -44.57
C VAL A 475 47.35 27.22 -46.06
N GLU A 476 46.89 28.35 -46.61
CA GLU A 476 46.82 28.76 -48.04
C GLU A 476 45.51 28.36 -48.76
N ASN A 477 44.81 29.24 -49.47
CA ASN A 477 45.04 30.63 -49.93
C ASN A 477 43.67 31.27 -50.18
#